data_AF-Q9WWK0-F1
#
_entry.id   AF-Q9WWK0-F1
#
_cell.length_a   1.000
_cell.length_b   1.000
_cell.length_c   1.000
_cell.angle_alpha   90.00
_cell.angle_beta   90.00
_cell.angle_gamma   90.00
#
_symmetry.space_group_name_H-M   'P 1'
#
loop_
_entity.id
_entity.type
_entity.pdbx_description
1 polymer ?
#
loop_
_entity_poly.entity_id
_entity_poly.type
_entity_poly.pdbx_seq_one_letter_code
_entity_poly.pdbx_strand_id
1 'polypeptide(L)'
;TGQPNAIGGREAGGLAHLLPGYRLVANPEHRAEVEQAWKLPAGQIAAKPGLAAWQQVEAMERGDLDLWWVAATNPLVSMPDLDRVKQAMGNCPLVVVSEAYADSETSHYAHLLLPAAQWSEKAGAMTNTER
;
A
#
# COMPACT_ATOMS: atom_id res chain seq x y z
N THR A 1 -8.85 8.54 -11.29
CA THR A 1 -7.65 9.14 -10.68
C THR A 1 -6.74 9.59 -11.79
N GLY A 2 -6.04 10.72 -11.64
CA GLY A 2 -5.15 11.27 -12.68
C GLY A 2 -3.70 10.78 -12.60
N GLN A 3 -3.37 9.86 -11.69
CA GLN A 3 -2.02 9.36 -11.53
C GLN A 3 -1.61 8.46 -12.72
N PRO A 4 -0.36 8.55 -13.22
CA PRO A 4 0.08 7.88 -14.44
C PRO A 4 -0.10 6.36 -14.49
N ASN A 5 -0.05 5.68 -13.33
CA ASN A 5 -0.11 4.22 -13.23
C ASN A 5 -1.18 3.73 -12.25
N ALA A 6 -2.27 4.47 -12.08
CA ALA A 6 -3.34 4.06 -11.16
C ALA A 6 -4.02 2.76 -11.59
N ILE A 7 -4.11 2.50 -12.89
CA ILE A 7 -4.65 1.23 -13.41
C ILE A 7 -3.67 0.09 -13.17
N GLY A 8 -2.39 0.29 -13.50
CA GLY A 8 -1.37 -0.75 -13.30
C GLY A 8 -1.21 -1.14 -11.83
N GLY A 9 -1.39 -0.19 -10.90
CA GLY A 9 -1.46 -0.50 -9.46
C GLY A 9 -2.59 -1.46 -9.09
N ARG A 10 -3.77 -1.34 -9.72
CA ARG A 10 -4.90 -2.26 -9.51
C ARG A 10 -4.66 -3.61 -10.17
N GLU A 11 -4.10 -3.60 -11.37
CA GLU A 11 -3.71 -4.82 -12.10
C GLU A 11 -2.69 -5.63 -11.34
N ALA A 12 -1.74 -4.97 -10.67
CA ALA A 12 -0.75 -5.60 -9.81
C ALA A 12 -1.31 -6.08 -8.45
N GLY A 13 -2.59 -5.80 -8.14
CA GLY A 13 -3.22 -6.20 -6.88
C GLY A 13 -3.05 -5.20 -5.72
N GLY A 14 -2.72 -3.94 -6.00
CA GLY A 14 -2.46 -2.89 -4.99
C GLY A 14 -3.68 -2.38 -4.20
N LEU A 15 -4.80 -3.11 -4.19
CA LEU A 15 -5.97 -2.80 -3.36
C LEU A 15 -6.16 -3.90 -2.32
N ALA A 16 -6.61 -3.54 -1.11
CA ALA A 16 -6.70 -4.47 0.02
C ALA A 16 -7.59 -5.71 -0.18
N HIS A 17 -8.41 -5.73 -1.23
CA HIS A 17 -9.29 -6.85 -1.60
C HIS A 17 -8.88 -7.56 -2.90
N LEU A 18 -7.80 -7.11 -3.55
CA LEU A 18 -7.32 -7.64 -4.83
C LEU A 18 -6.03 -8.45 -4.67
N LEU A 19 -5.90 -9.44 -5.55
CA LEU A 19 -4.69 -10.12 -5.96
C LEU A 19 -4.38 -9.71 -7.41
N PRO A 20 -3.17 -9.98 -7.93
CA PRO A 20 -2.81 -9.62 -9.30
C PRO A 20 -3.81 -10.13 -10.34
N GLY A 21 -4.07 -9.32 -11.36
CA GLY A 21 -5.00 -9.62 -12.45
C GLY A 21 -6.48 -9.46 -12.08
N TYR A 22 -6.83 -8.50 -11.22
CA TYR A 22 -8.20 -8.25 -10.74
C TYR A 22 -8.85 -9.44 -10.01
N ARG A 23 -8.03 -10.34 -9.48
CA ARG A 23 -8.48 -11.48 -8.68
C ARG A 23 -8.95 -11.00 -7.31
N LEU A 24 -10.13 -11.42 -6.88
CA LEU A 24 -10.64 -11.12 -5.53
C LEU A 24 -10.07 -12.06 -4.48
N VAL A 25 -9.55 -11.52 -3.36
CA VAL A 25 -9.10 -12.32 -2.21
C VAL A 25 -10.21 -13.15 -1.59
N ALA A 26 -11.49 -12.79 -1.76
CA ALA A 26 -12.61 -13.55 -1.24
C ALA A 26 -12.91 -14.83 -2.03
N ASN A 27 -12.50 -14.90 -3.31
CA ASN A 27 -12.73 -16.08 -4.15
C ASN A 27 -11.64 -17.15 -3.86
N PRO A 28 -12.01 -18.36 -3.39
CA PRO A 28 -11.05 -19.43 -3.13
C PRO A 28 -10.24 -19.88 -4.35
N GLU A 29 -10.85 -19.90 -5.55
CA GLU A 29 -10.16 -20.31 -6.78
C GLU A 29 -9.05 -19.31 -7.14
N HIS A 30 -9.35 -18.01 -7.04
CA HIS A 30 -8.37 -16.95 -7.26
C HIS A 30 -7.19 -17.03 -6.30
N ARG A 31 -7.42 -17.34 -5.01
CA ARG A 31 -6.34 -17.52 -4.03
C ARG A 31 -5.50 -18.74 -4.39
N ALA A 32 -6.14 -19.87 -4.71
CA ALA A 32 -5.44 -21.10 -5.07
C ALA A 32 -4.52 -20.92 -6.29
N GLU A 33 -4.97 -20.21 -7.34
CA GLU A 33 -4.15 -19.89 -8.50
C GLU A 33 -2.87 -19.12 -8.12
N VAL A 34 -3.01 -18.09 -7.27
CA VAL A 34 -1.89 -17.25 -6.85
C VAL A 34 -0.96 -17.99 -5.89
N GLU A 35 -1.50 -18.76 -4.95
CA GLU A 35 -0.73 -19.61 -4.04
C GLU A 35 0.12 -20.62 -4.83
N GLN A 36 -0.47 -21.28 -5.84
CA GLN A 36 0.25 -22.19 -6.71
C GLN A 36 1.35 -21.47 -7.49
N ALA A 37 1.05 -20.32 -8.10
CA ALA A 37 2.02 -19.54 -8.87
C ALA A 37 3.21 -19.06 -8.00
N TRP A 38 2.94 -18.68 -6.75
CA TRP A 38 3.95 -18.21 -5.79
C TRP A 38 4.57 -19.32 -4.94
N LYS A 39 4.16 -20.59 -5.15
CA LYS A 39 4.62 -21.76 -4.38
C LYS A 39 4.37 -21.64 -2.87
N LEU A 40 3.22 -21.06 -2.51
CA LEU A 40 2.76 -20.97 -1.13
C LEU A 40 1.95 -22.22 -0.75
N PRO A 41 1.90 -22.59 0.55
CA PRO A 41 0.96 -23.58 1.04
C PRO A 41 -0.49 -23.19 0.73
N ALA A 42 -1.34 -24.19 0.48
CA ALA A 42 -2.76 -23.94 0.23
C ALA A 42 -3.43 -23.28 1.45
N GLY A 43 -4.17 -22.20 1.21
CA GLY A 43 -4.84 -21.40 2.25
C GLY A 43 -3.93 -20.43 2.99
N GLN A 44 -2.69 -20.23 2.55
CA GLN A 44 -1.76 -19.26 3.14
C GLN A 44 -2.23 -17.81 2.93
N ILE A 45 -2.89 -17.51 1.82
CA ILE A 45 -3.48 -16.19 1.55
C ILE A 45 -4.81 -16.08 2.28
N ALA A 46 -4.96 -15.03 3.10
CA ALA A 46 -6.19 -14.79 3.86
C ALA A 46 -7.38 -14.55 2.93
N ALA A 47 -8.54 -15.15 3.27
CA ALA A 47 -9.79 -14.97 2.53
C ALA A 47 -10.47 -13.61 2.80
N LYS A 48 -10.08 -12.94 3.89
CA LYS A 48 -10.65 -11.66 4.30
C LYS A 48 -9.85 -10.51 3.67
N PRO A 49 -10.51 -9.52 3.05
CA PRO A 49 -9.86 -8.28 2.64
C PRO A 49 -9.08 -7.62 3.77
N GLY A 50 -7.94 -7.04 3.43
CA GLY A 50 -7.17 -6.18 4.32
C GLY A 50 -7.88 -4.84 4.58
N LEU A 51 -7.22 -4.00 5.36
CA LEU A 51 -7.72 -2.66 5.69
C LEU A 51 -7.54 -1.70 4.51
N ALA A 52 -8.62 -1.00 4.14
CA ALA A 52 -8.54 0.16 3.25
C ALA A 52 -7.76 1.30 3.93
N ALA A 53 -7.30 2.27 3.13
CA ALA A 53 -6.34 3.28 3.60
C ALA A 53 -6.82 4.07 4.84
N TRP A 54 -8.11 4.45 4.91
CA TRP A 54 -8.65 5.11 6.10
C TRP A 54 -8.80 4.17 7.31
N GLN A 55 -9.16 2.91 7.06
CA GLN A 55 -9.25 1.89 8.11
C GLN A 55 -7.87 1.58 8.73
N GLN A 56 -6.78 1.79 7.98
CA GLN A 56 -5.42 1.70 8.52
C GLN A 56 -5.15 2.82 9.53
N VAL A 57 -5.60 4.06 9.25
CA VAL A 57 -5.53 5.19 10.20
C VAL A 57 -6.30 4.85 11.47
N GLU A 58 -7.55 4.40 11.33
CA GLU A 58 -8.38 3.99 12.47
C GLU A 58 -7.78 2.81 13.24
N ALA A 59 -7.09 1.89 12.57
CA ALA A 59 -6.42 0.75 13.22
C ALA A 59 -5.19 1.20 14.01
N MET A 60 -4.40 2.15 13.49
CA MET A 60 -3.29 2.75 14.26
C MET A 60 -3.80 3.46 15.52
N GLU A 61 -4.94 4.16 15.43
CA GLU A 61 -5.56 4.82 16.59
C GLU A 61 -6.00 3.83 17.68
N ARG A 62 -6.48 2.65 17.28
CA ARG A 62 -6.88 1.58 18.21
C ARG A 62 -5.71 0.73 18.71
N GLY A 63 -4.52 0.88 18.14
CA GLY A 63 -3.38 0.01 18.41
C GLY A 63 -3.48 -1.38 17.77
N ASP A 64 -4.29 -1.53 16.73
CA ASP A 64 -4.47 -2.79 15.97
C ASP A 64 -3.47 -2.93 14.80
N LEU A 65 -2.63 -1.93 14.56
CA LEU A 65 -1.69 -1.88 13.43
C LEU A 65 -0.29 -1.49 13.90
N ASP A 66 0.61 -2.48 13.91
CA ASP A 66 1.97 -2.31 14.42
C ASP A 66 2.95 -1.71 13.41
N LEU A 67 2.71 -1.94 12.12
CA LEU A 67 3.60 -1.52 11.03
C LEU A 67 2.81 -0.87 9.91
N TRP A 68 3.11 0.40 9.62
CA TRP A 68 2.61 1.10 8.46
C TRP A 68 3.73 1.40 7.44
N TRP A 69 3.62 0.82 6.25
CA TRP A 69 4.57 1.06 5.16
C TRP A 69 3.94 1.92 4.08
N VAL A 70 4.42 3.16 3.98
CA VAL A 70 4.07 4.12 2.94
C VAL A 70 5.10 4.02 1.81
N ALA A 71 4.64 3.66 0.61
CA ALA A 71 5.50 3.57 -0.57
C ALA A 71 4.97 4.44 -1.70
N ALA A 72 5.83 5.34 -2.22
CA ALA A 72 5.54 6.19 -3.38
C ALA A 72 4.26 7.04 -3.25
N THR A 73 3.91 7.46 -2.04
CA THR A 73 2.81 8.38 -1.74
C THR A 73 3.14 9.22 -0.51
N ASN A 74 2.43 10.34 -0.32
CA ASN A 74 2.65 11.28 0.77
C ASN A 74 1.31 11.53 1.53
N PRO A 75 0.90 10.61 2.42
CA PRO A 75 -0.37 10.70 3.14
C PRO A 75 -0.56 12.00 3.91
N LEU A 76 0.52 12.61 4.43
CA LEU A 76 0.43 13.90 5.14
C LEU A 76 0.18 15.12 4.22
N VAL A 77 0.04 14.89 2.92
CA VAL A 77 -0.48 15.87 1.95
C VAL A 77 -1.80 15.39 1.33
N SER A 78 -1.92 14.09 1.04
CA SER A 78 -3.01 13.56 0.23
C SER A 78 -4.22 13.05 1.01
N MET A 79 -4.08 12.76 2.31
CA MET A 79 -5.18 12.26 3.14
C MET A 79 -6.04 13.41 3.68
N PRO A 80 -7.34 13.17 3.94
CA PRO A 80 -8.15 14.11 4.70
C PRO A 80 -7.73 14.12 6.18
N ASP A 81 -8.09 15.18 6.89
CA ASP A 81 -7.90 15.31 8.35
C ASP A 81 -6.45 15.01 8.80
N LEU A 82 -5.53 15.84 8.27
CA LEU A 82 -4.09 15.62 8.43
C LEU A 82 -3.63 15.56 9.89
N ASP A 83 -4.28 16.29 10.79
CA ASP A 83 -3.91 16.28 12.21
C ASP A 83 -4.25 14.94 12.85
N ARG A 84 -5.39 14.34 12.49
CA ARG A 84 -5.74 12.99 12.90
C ARG A 84 -4.77 11.95 12.33
N VAL A 85 -4.40 12.07 11.05
CA VAL A 85 -3.43 11.16 10.43
C VAL A 85 -2.07 11.25 11.12
N LYS A 86 -1.58 12.45 11.44
CA LYS A 86 -0.33 12.65 12.19
C LYS A 86 -0.38 12.00 13.58
N GLN A 87 -1.49 12.17 14.30
CA GLN A 87 -1.69 11.54 15.60
C GLN A 87 -1.68 10.02 15.49
N ALA A 88 -2.40 9.46 14.51
CA ALA A 88 -2.42 8.02 14.27
C ALA A 88 -1.03 7.47 13.92
N MET A 89 -0.25 8.16 13.08
CA MET A 89 1.13 7.80 12.77
C MET A 89 2.01 7.78 14.03
N GLY A 90 1.82 8.75 14.93
CA GLY A 90 2.55 8.80 16.21
C GLY A 90 2.24 7.63 17.16
N ASN A 91 1.09 6.97 16.99
CA ASN A 91 0.72 5.78 17.74
C ASN A 91 1.21 4.48 17.11
N CYS A 92 1.64 4.50 15.84
CA CYS A 92 2.10 3.31 15.13
C CYS A 92 3.53 2.94 15.58
N PRO A 93 3.77 1.73 16.10
CA PRO A 93 5.09 1.30 16.56
C PRO A 93 6.20 1.39 15.52
N LEU A 94 5.86 1.17 14.24
CA LEU A 94 6.83 1.27 13.15
C LEU A 94 6.18 1.88 11.90
N VAL A 95 6.77 2.99 11.44
CA VAL A 95 6.40 3.67 10.19
C VAL A 95 7.59 3.60 9.25
N VAL A 96 7.42 2.90 8.14
CA VAL A 96 8.41 2.82 7.07
C VAL A 96 7.96 3.68 5.91
N VAL A 97 8.85 4.54 5.42
CA VAL A 97 8.58 5.38 4.25
C VAL A 97 9.58 5.06 3.16
N SER A 98 9.10 4.63 2.00
CA SER A 98 9.91 4.48 0.78
C SER A 98 9.68 5.67 -0.13
N GLU A 99 10.70 6.52 -0.25
CA GLU A 99 10.58 7.85 -0.80
C GLU A 99 11.83 8.23 -1.62
N ALA A 100 11.60 8.97 -2.70
CA ALA A 100 12.64 9.44 -3.60
C ALA A 100 13.08 10.88 -3.31
N TYR A 101 12.29 11.63 -2.54
CA TYR A 101 12.57 13.00 -2.10
C TYR A 101 12.95 13.04 -0.62
N ALA A 102 14.00 13.79 -0.27
CA ALA A 102 14.51 13.79 1.10
C ALA A 102 13.58 14.45 2.14
N ASP A 103 12.62 15.28 1.71
CA ASP A 103 11.90 16.22 2.59
C ASP A 103 10.38 16.21 2.34
N SER A 104 9.78 15.03 2.16
CA SER A 104 8.32 14.92 2.07
C SER A 104 7.69 15.02 3.45
N GLU A 105 6.49 15.59 3.55
CA GLU A 105 5.80 15.82 4.83
C GLU A 105 5.66 14.54 5.64
N THR A 106 5.35 13.42 4.98
CA THR A 106 5.25 12.09 5.61
C THR A 106 6.60 11.58 6.12
N SER A 107 7.71 11.91 5.45
CA SER A 107 9.04 11.40 5.82
C SER A 107 9.48 11.85 7.23
N HIS A 108 9.02 13.01 7.70
CA HIS A 108 9.30 13.52 9.05
C HIS A 108 8.69 12.68 10.17
N TYR A 109 7.73 11.81 9.86
CA TYR A 109 7.06 10.91 10.80
C TYR A 109 7.49 9.44 10.60
N ALA A 110 8.49 9.20 9.75
CA ALA A 110 9.04 7.87 9.52
C ALA A 110 9.97 7.46 10.68
N HIS A 111 9.82 6.22 11.12
CA HIS A 111 10.81 5.56 11.98
C HIS A 111 11.98 5.01 11.14
N LEU A 112 11.70 4.64 9.88
CA LEU A 112 12.69 4.20 8.91
C LEU A 112 12.39 4.82 7.54
N LEU A 113 13.34 5.60 7.01
CA LEU A 113 13.29 6.17 5.67
C LEU A 113 14.17 5.33 4.73
N LEU A 114 13.55 4.78 3.68
CA LEU A 114 14.20 3.97 2.66
C LEU A 114 14.29 4.76 1.34
N PRO A 115 15.49 5.06 0.83
CA PRO A 115 15.64 5.73 -0.46
C PRO A 115 15.05 4.89 -1.59
N ALA A 116 14.16 5.48 -2.38
CA ALA A 116 13.59 4.86 -3.57
C ALA A 116 14.07 5.58 -4.83
N ALA A 117 14.37 4.84 -5.89
CA ALA A 117 14.72 5.44 -7.18
C ALA A 117 13.56 6.30 -7.73
N GLN A 118 13.86 7.38 -8.43
CA GLN A 118 12.89 8.21 -9.15
C GLN A 118 12.41 7.53 -10.45
N TRP A 119 11.39 8.09 -11.11
CA TRP A 119 10.85 7.53 -12.36
C TRP A 119 11.93 7.35 -13.44
N SER A 120 12.78 8.35 -13.65
CA SER A 120 13.85 8.34 -14.67
C SER A 120 14.96 7.33 -14.40
N GLU A 121 15.03 6.80 -13.18
CA GLU A 121 16.07 5.87 -12.72
C GLU A 121 15.57 4.42 -12.75
N LYS A 122 14.29 4.19 -13.09
CA LYS A 122 13.68 2.86 -13.14
C LYS A 122 13.41 2.42 -14.57
N ALA A 123 13.39 1.10 -14.75
CA ALA A 123 12.84 0.45 -15.93
C ALA A 123 11.60 -0.38 -15.52
N GLY A 124 10.57 -0.39 -16.36
CA GLY A 124 9.34 -1.12 -16.08
C GLY A 124 8.21 -0.74 -17.04
N ALA A 125 6.98 -1.05 -16.66
CA ALA A 125 5.77 -0.73 -17.40
C ALA A 125 4.81 0.11 -16.54
N MET A 126 4.01 0.92 -17.22
CA MET A 126 2.88 1.65 -16.63
C MET A 126 1.65 1.42 -17.51
N THR A 127 0.50 1.20 -16.87
CA THR A 127 -0.79 1.10 -17.54
C THR A 127 -1.52 2.43 -17.39
N ASN A 128 -1.80 3.07 -18.53
CA ASN A 128 -2.50 4.35 -18.57
C ASN A 128 -4.02 4.18 -18.34
N THR A 129 -4.77 5.26 -18.45
CA THR A 129 -6.24 5.23 -18.25
C THR A 129 -6.99 4.42 -19.31
N GLU A 130 -6.45 4.33 -20.54
CA GLU A 130 -7.05 3.63 -21.68
C GLU A 130 -6.74 2.13 -21.72
N ARG A 131 -5.89 1.65 -20.79
CA ARG A 131 -5.45 0.26 -20.59
C ARG A 131 -4.45 -0.22 -21.64
#